data_AF-A0A6G1SXS5-F1
#
_entry.id   AF-A0A6G1SXS5-F1
#
_cell.length_a   1.000
_cell.length_b   1.000
_cell.length_c   1.000
_cell.angle_alpha   90.00
_cell.angle_beta   90.00
_cell.angle_gamma   90.00
#
_symmetry.space_group_name_H-M   'P 1'
#
loop_
_entity.id
_entity.type
_entity.pdbx_description
1 polymer ?
#
loop_
_entity_poly.entity_id
_entity_poly.type
_entity_poly.pdbx_seq_one_letter_code
_entity_poly.pdbx_strand_id
1 'polypeptide(L)'
;MVVASVVGLAAGLGAVGFALLIDGIHWFFVDLVVNDLLGMLPGWRIMLAPVLGMILVGPITQIFAPEAKGHGVPEVMLAVETRGGRIRPRVAVAKSIASALTIGSGGSVGKEGPIVQIGSAFGSTVGQALRLTEENTKLLVAAGAAGGIAATFNAPIAGVFFALEVILRRFNTRNFSVVVLASVVATATAVLIRGDEPAIPIPAYRLEHAAEIPLYAMLGVVCALVAVAFIHTLYWAEDRFAELPYPPQIWMPIVGGLGVGALALIDPAVLGLGEEAVDTALQGETAVQTMSLLVILKLAATSITIGSGGSGGVFRPSLFLGAMVGGPSAAASISCSAATSVRSAPMRPSAWPRCSRARPARPSPPCSSCSR
;
A
#
# COMPACT_ATOMS: atom_id res chain seq x y z
N MET A 1 26.17 8.48 -12.02
CA MET A 1 25.65 7.14 -12.36
C MET A 1 26.14 6.10 -11.38
N VAL A 2 27.44 5.84 -11.24
CA VAL A 2 27.98 4.86 -10.25
C VAL A 2 27.42 5.07 -8.83
N VAL A 3 27.48 6.30 -8.32
CA VAL A 3 26.94 6.65 -6.99
C VAL A 3 25.44 6.36 -6.89
N ALA A 4 24.69 6.58 -7.96
CA ALA A 4 23.26 6.32 -7.99
C ALA A 4 22.96 4.81 -7.98
N SER A 5 23.77 3.99 -8.65
CA SER A 5 23.68 2.53 -8.57
C SER A 5 23.97 2.03 -7.16
N VAL A 6 24.95 2.61 -6.46
CA VAL A 6 25.23 2.28 -5.04
C VAL A 6 24.04 2.65 -4.16
N VAL A 7 23.44 3.82 -4.35
CA VAL A 7 22.23 4.24 -3.62
C VAL A 7 21.05 3.32 -3.94
N GLY A 8 20.87 2.93 -5.20
CA GLY A 8 19.84 1.98 -5.62
C GLY A 8 20.01 0.62 -4.96
N LEU A 9 21.23 0.08 -4.95
CA LEU A 9 21.55 -1.19 -4.27
C LEU A 9 21.25 -1.10 -2.77
N ALA A 10 21.70 -0.03 -2.11
CA ALA A 10 21.44 0.19 -0.69
C ALA A 10 19.95 0.34 -0.37
N ALA A 11 19.20 1.07 -1.22
CA ALA A 11 17.76 1.22 -1.07
C ALA A 11 17.01 -0.11 -1.30
N GLY A 12 17.43 -0.91 -2.28
CA GLY A 12 16.88 -2.25 -2.54
C GLY A 12 17.11 -3.20 -1.37
N LEU A 13 18.35 -3.29 -0.88
CA LEU A 13 18.67 -4.08 0.33
C LEU A 13 17.91 -3.56 1.56
N GLY A 14 17.79 -2.24 1.69
CA GLY A 14 17.01 -1.61 2.76
C GLY A 14 15.53 -1.96 2.71
N ALA A 15 14.92 -1.99 1.52
CA ALA A 15 13.53 -2.38 1.31
C ALA A 15 13.30 -3.85 1.66
N VAL A 16 14.18 -4.74 1.19
CA VAL A 16 14.13 -6.17 1.52
C VAL A 16 14.29 -6.38 3.03
N GLY A 17 15.30 -5.77 3.64
CA GLY A 17 15.54 -5.89 5.08
C GLY A 17 14.39 -5.32 5.91
N PHE A 18 13.78 -4.21 5.49
CA PHE A 18 12.61 -3.66 6.16
C PHE A 18 11.38 -4.57 6.02
N ALA A 19 11.15 -5.14 4.84
CA ALA A 19 10.07 -6.09 4.63
C ALA A 19 10.24 -7.36 5.48
N LEU A 20 11.45 -7.94 5.52
CA LEU A 20 11.76 -9.07 6.40
C LEU A 20 11.58 -8.74 7.88
N LEU A 21 11.88 -7.50 8.28
CA LEU A 21 11.66 -7.04 9.65
C LEU A 21 10.17 -6.95 9.99
N ILE A 22 9.34 -6.46 9.05
CA ILE A 22 7.87 -6.46 9.21
C ILE A 22 7.37 -7.90 9.33
N ASP A 23 7.77 -8.78 8.41
CA ASP A 23 7.34 -10.18 8.35
C ASP A 23 7.71 -10.92 9.66
N GLY A 24 8.93 -10.72 10.17
CA GLY A 24 9.38 -11.32 11.44
C GLY A 24 8.65 -10.78 12.68
N ILE A 25 8.32 -9.48 12.72
CA ILE A 25 7.53 -8.91 13.82
C ILE A 25 6.08 -9.39 13.74
N HIS A 26 5.51 -9.50 12.53
CA HIS A 26 4.17 -10.04 12.32
C HIS A 26 4.06 -11.47 12.81
N TRP A 27 4.99 -12.32 12.39
CA TRP A 27 5.08 -13.70 12.86
C TRP A 27 5.16 -13.78 14.40
N PHE A 28 5.97 -12.92 15.03
CA PHE A 28 6.10 -12.94 16.48
C PHE A 28 4.82 -12.49 17.21
N PHE A 29 4.24 -11.35 16.84
CA PHE A 29 3.08 -10.79 17.58
C PHE A 29 1.76 -11.44 17.21
N VAL A 30 1.54 -11.75 15.92
CA VAL A 30 0.25 -12.26 15.44
C VAL A 30 0.24 -13.78 15.48
N ASP A 31 1.18 -14.44 14.81
CA ASP A 31 1.17 -15.91 14.71
C ASP A 31 1.53 -16.55 16.05
N LEU A 32 2.70 -16.23 16.62
CA LEU A 32 3.17 -16.88 17.82
C LEU A 32 2.40 -16.42 19.09
N VAL A 33 2.26 -15.11 19.31
CA VAL A 33 1.64 -14.60 20.55
C VAL A 33 0.11 -14.70 20.49
N VAL A 34 -0.54 -14.17 19.47
CA VAL A 34 -2.01 -14.10 19.42
C VAL A 34 -2.64 -15.42 18.98
N ASN A 35 -2.12 -16.08 17.95
CA ASN A 35 -2.73 -17.29 17.40
C ASN A 35 -2.31 -18.57 18.14
N ASP A 36 -1.02 -18.76 18.42
CA ASP A 36 -0.54 -19.99 19.07
C ASP A 36 -0.65 -19.92 20.60
N LEU A 37 0.05 -18.98 21.25
CA LEU A 37 0.16 -18.94 22.72
C LEU A 37 -1.17 -18.56 23.39
N LEU A 38 -1.93 -17.64 22.78
CA LEU A 38 -3.21 -17.13 23.29
C LEU A 38 -4.42 -17.66 22.51
N GLY A 39 -4.23 -18.65 21.63
CA GLY A 39 -5.29 -19.15 20.75
C GLY A 39 -6.54 -19.66 21.46
N MET A 40 -6.39 -20.12 22.71
CA MET A 40 -7.50 -20.59 23.56
C MET A 40 -8.33 -19.45 24.15
N LEU A 41 -7.87 -18.20 24.10
CA LEU A 41 -8.61 -17.04 24.59
C LEU A 41 -9.69 -16.58 23.60
N PRO A 42 -10.73 -15.85 24.05
CA PRO A 42 -11.76 -15.32 23.16
C PRO A 42 -11.21 -14.30 22.16
N GLY A 43 -12.02 -13.96 21.15
CA GLY A 43 -11.61 -13.11 20.01
C GLY A 43 -11.04 -11.73 20.35
N TRP A 44 -11.26 -11.21 21.56
CA TRP A 44 -10.65 -9.96 22.02
C TRP A 44 -9.12 -9.99 22.06
N ARG A 45 -8.50 -11.18 22.04
CA ARG A 45 -7.04 -11.37 21.98
C ARG A 45 -6.38 -10.66 20.80
N ILE A 46 -7.09 -10.46 19.69
CA ILE A 46 -6.58 -9.77 18.50
C ILE A 46 -6.16 -8.33 18.83
N MET A 47 -6.81 -7.69 19.80
CA MET A 47 -6.44 -6.35 20.27
C MET A 47 -5.07 -6.31 20.95
N LEU A 48 -4.55 -7.43 21.46
CA LEU A 48 -3.29 -7.46 22.20
C LEU A 48 -2.09 -7.19 21.30
N ALA A 49 -2.09 -7.69 20.06
CA ALA A 49 -0.97 -7.48 19.13
C ALA A 49 -0.66 -5.99 18.93
N PRO A 50 -1.59 -5.13 18.48
CA PRO A 50 -1.30 -3.72 18.25
C PRO A 50 -0.95 -2.98 19.55
N VAL A 51 -1.56 -3.36 20.68
CA VAL A 51 -1.23 -2.77 21.97
C VAL A 51 0.22 -3.05 22.37
N LEU A 52 0.64 -4.32 22.30
CA LEU A 52 1.99 -4.72 22.70
C LEU A 52 3.06 -4.14 21.76
N GLY A 53 2.81 -4.07 20.46
CA GLY A 53 3.71 -3.40 19.52
C GLY A 53 3.86 -1.92 19.84
N MET A 54 2.76 -1.23 20.15
CA MET A 54 2.77 0.21 20.43
C MET A 54 3.48 0.60 21.74
N ILE A 55 3.54 -0.29 22.72
CA ILE A 55 4.37 -0.12 23.92
C ILE A 55 5.85 0.13 23.53
N LEU A 56 6.33 -0.58 22.51
CA LEU A 56 7.73 -0.47 22.03
C LEU A 56 7.93 0.74 21.11
N VAL A 57 6.91 1.15 20.35
CA VAL A 57 6.98 2.29 19.42
C VAL A 57 7.10 3.63 20.15
N GLY A 58 6.42 3.80 21.28
CA GLY A 58 6.43 5.04 22.06
C GLY A 58 7.82 5.55 22.44
N PRO A 59 8.66 4.75 23.13
CA PRO A 59 10.04 5.15 23.47
C PRO A 59 10.91 5.46 22.25
N ILE A 60 10.74 4.74 21.14
CA ILE A 60 11.52 4.96 19.91
C ILE A 60 11.18 6.33 19.30
N THR A 61 9.88 6.62 19.19
CA THR A 61 9.37 7.83 18.53
C THR A 61 9.37 9.07 19.41
N GLN A 62 9.47 8.95 20.74
CA GLN A 62 9.54 10.11 21.64
C GLN A 62 10.95 10.40 22.18
N ILE A 63 11.78 9.38 22.40
CA ILE A 63 13.10 9.54 23.02
C ILE A 63 14.22 9.40 21.98
N PHE A 64 14.24 8.30 21.23
CA PHE A 64 15.40 7.95 20.40
C PHE A 64 15.49 8.75 19.10
N ALA A 65 14.39 8.80 18.34
CA ALA A 65 14.31 9.54 17.10
C ALA A 65 12.88 10.07 16.86
N PRO A 66 12.59 11.31 17.31
CA PRO A 66 11.32 11.97 17.02
C PRO A 66 10.98 12.06 15.53
N GLU A 67 12.01 12.09 14.67
CA GLU A 67 11.85 12.10 13.21
C GLU A 67 11.27 10.78 12.65
N ALA A 68 11.18 9.73 13.48
CA ALA A 68 10.59 8.45 13.10
C ALA A 68 9.07 8.41 13.29
N LYS A 69 8.45 9.37 14.01
CA LYS A 69 6.99 9.44 14.16
C LYS A 69 6.30 9.70 12.81
N GLY A 70 5.08 9.21 12.62
CA GLY A 70 4.20 9.61 11.52
C GLY A 70 4.57 9.06 10.14
N HIS A 71 4.24 9.84 9.10
CA HIS A 71 4.18 9.41 7.69
C HIS A 71 5.53 9.11 7.03
N GLY A 72 6.55 9.93 7.26
CA GLY A 72 7.90 9.78 6.68
C GLY A 72 8.15 10.57 5.38
N VAL A 73 7.17 10.68 4.48
CA VAL A 73 7.31 11.44 3.22
C VAL A 73 7.47 12.95 3.46
N PRO A 74 6.63 13.60 4.30
CA PRO A 74 6.77 15.04 4.58
C PRO A 74 8.15 15.40 5.15
N GLU A 75 8.75 14.53 5.97
CA GLU A 75 10.08 14.73 6.54
C GLU A 75 11.18 14.74 5.47
N VAL A 76 11.04 13.89 4.44
CA VAL A 76 11.95 13.89 3.28
C VAL A 76 11.77 15.18 2.48
N MET A 77 10.53 15.58 2.20
CA MET A 77 10.23 16.81 1.47
C MET A 77 10.81 18.03 2.20
N LEU A 78 10.61 18.11 3.52
CA LEU A 78 11.16 19.16 4.36
C LEU A 78 12.70 19.15 4.35
N ALA A 79 13.36 17.99 4.38
CA ALA A 79 14.82 17.90 4.31
C ALA A 79 15.37 18.35 2.95
N VAL A 80 14.70 18.01 1.85
CA VAL A 80 15.05 18.45 0.49
C VAL A 80 14.89 19.96 0.34
N GLU A 81 13.81 20.53 0.88
CA GLU A 81 13.53 21.97 0.79
C GLU A 81 14.44 22.80 1.69
N THR A 82 14.53 22.45 2.98
CA THR A 82 15.12 23.33 4.02
C THR A 82 16.53 22.94 4.46
N ARG A 83 16.97 21.71 4.18
CA ARG A 83 18.24 21.16 4.71
C ARG A 83 19.20 20.69 3.62
N GLY A 84 19.01 21.12 2.37
CA GLY A 84 19.90 20.69 1.27
C GLY A 84 19.85 19.19 0.97
N GLY A 85 18.79 18.48 1.38
CA GLY A 85 18.69 17.02 1.30
C GLY A 85 19.43 16.27 2.40
N ARG A 86 19.84 16.94 3.50
CA ARG A 86 20.56 16.30 4.60
C ARG A 86 19.62 15.63 5.59
N ILE A 87 19.74 14.31 5.72
CA ILE A 87 18.99 13.44 6.62
C ILE A 87 20.00 12.72 7.51
N ARG A 88 19.67 12.57 8.80
CA ARG A 88 20.53 11.90 9.78
C ARG A 88 20.52 10.39 9.51
N PRO A 89 21.67 9.69 9.41
CA PRO A 89 21.71 8.25 9.09
C PRO A 89 20.91 7.39 10.08
N ARG A 90 20.88 7.77 11.36
CA ARG A 90 20.11 7.08 12.41
C ARG A 90 18.60 7.02 12.15
N VAL A 91 18.07 7.92 11.32
CA VAL A 91 16.64 7.95 10.96
C VAL A 91 16.25 6.71 10.19
N ALA A 92 17.12 6.17 9.33
CA ALA A 92 16.84 4.93 8.61
C ALA A 92 16.56 3.78 9.60
N VAL A 93 17.45 3.58 10.58
CA VAL A 93 17.33 2.51 11.57
C VAL A 93 16.10 2.71 12.45
N ALA A 94 15.93 3.91 13.00
CA ALA A 94 14.80 4.19 13.89
C ALA A 94 13.46 4.07 13.17
N LYS A 95 13.36 4.56 11.92
CA LYS A 95 12.15 4.47 11.11
C LYS A 95 11.84 3.04 10.73
N SER A 96 12.84 2.23 10.36
CA SER A 96 12.65 0.80 10.08
C SER A 96 12.08 0.08 11.30
N ILE A 97 12.68 0.24 12.48
CA ILE A 97 12.24 -0.49 13.69
C ILE A 97 10.85 -0.01 14.12
N ALA A 98 10.63 1.31 14.24
CA ALA A 98 9.35 1.86 14.68
C ALA A 98 8.21 1.47 13.73
N SER A 99 8.44 1.55 12.42
CA SER A 99 7.41 1.21 11.44
C SER A 99 7.18 -0.29 11.33
N ALA A 100 8.22 -1.10 11.45
CA ALA A 100 8.06 -2.55 11.43
C ALA A 100 7.31 -3.04 12.68
N LEU A 101 7.58 -2.47 13.86
CA LEU A 101 6.80 -2.70 15.07
C LEU A 101 5.35 -2.27 14.88
N THR A 102 5.11 -1.08 14.33
CA THR A 102 3.76 -0.56 14.09
C THR A 102 2.98 -1.48 13.14
N ILE A 103 3.55 -1.78 11.97
CA ILE A 103 2.89 -2.59 10.92
C ILE A 103 2.76 -4.05 11.34
N GLY A 104 3.85 -4.66 11.77
CA GLY A 104 3.90 -6.10 12.08
C GLY A 104 3.01 -6.46 13.26
N SER A 105 2.88 -5.57 14.25
CA SER A 105 1.94 -5.79 15.37
C SER A 105 0.46 -5.52 15.02
N GLY A 106 0.15 -5.07 13.81
CA GLY A 106 -1.23 -4.85 13.34
C GLY A 106 -1.69 -3.40 13.28
N GLY A 107 -0.82 -2.42 13.55
CA GLY A 107 -1.13 -1.01 13.31
C GLY A 107 -1.49 -0.74 11.84
N SER A 108 -2.53 0.06 11.62
CA SER A 108 -3.14 0.23 10.30
C SER A 108 -2.43 1.30 9.48
N VAL A 109 -1.27 0.97 8.93
CA VAL A 109 -0.43 1.88 8.14
C VAL A 109 0.32 1.11 7.05
N GLY A 110 0.91 1.83 6.10
CA GLY A 110 1.67 1.29 4.99
C GLY A 110 3.19 1.34 5.18
N LYS A 111 3.92 0.55 4.37
CA LYS A 111 5.40 0.51 4.36
C LYS A 111 6.03 1.60 3.48
N GLU A 112 5.24 2.31 2.68
CA GLU A 112 5.68 3.26 1.64
C GLU A 112 6.39 4.49 2.21
N GLY A 113 5.76 5.14 3.17
CA GLY A 113 6.32 6.33 3.80
C GLY A 113 7.66 6.05 4.50
N PRO A 114 7.74 4.99 5.33
CA PRO A 114 8.99 4.52 5.91
C PRO A 114 10.05 4.22 4.86
N ILE A 115 9.74 3.47 3.80
CA ILE A 115 10.76 3.08 2.83
C ILE A 115 11.24 4.26 1.98
N VAL A 116 10.38 5.24 1.71
CA VAL A 116 10.79 6.53 1.12
C VAL A 116 11.82 7.22 2.01
N GLN A 117 11.56 7.29 3.31
CA GLN A 117 12.46 7.95 4.26
C GLN A 117 13.77 7.18 4.47
N ILE A 118 13.72 5.84 4.55
CA ILE A 118 14.88 4.95 4.64
C ILE A 118 15.75 5.07 3.39
N GLY A 119 15.15 4.92 2.20
CA GLY A 119 15.84 5.07 0.91
C GLY A 119 16.48 6.45 0.75
N SER A 120 15.71 7.50 1.09
CA SER A 120 16.19 8.88 1.13
C SER A 120 17.38 9.08 2.06
N ALA A 121 17.36 8.45 3.24
CA ALA A 121 18.44 8.52 4.20
C ALA A 121 19.72 7.85 3.67
N PHE A 122 19.64 6.74 2.93
CA PHE A 122 20.81 6.17 2.25
C PHE A 122 21.38 7.14 1.21
N GLY A 123 20.53 7.69 0.34
CA GLY A 123 20.94 8.69 -0.65
C GLY A 123 21.60 9.91 -0.03
N SER A 124 21.01 10.43 1.05
CA SER A 124 21.55 11.54 1.83
C SER A 124 22.90 11.21 2.48
N THR A 125 23.03 10.01 3.05
CA THR A 125 24.25 9.58 3.73
C THR A 125 25.41 9.46 2.75
N VAL A 126 25.17 8.88 1.57
CA VAL A 126 26.17 8.80 0.50
C VAL A 126 26.56 10.20 0.00
N GLY A 127 25.58 11.09 -0.22
CA GLY A 127 25.85 12.47 -0.62
C GLY A 127 26.68 13.26 0.39
N GLN A 128 26.38 13.08 1.68
CA GLN A 128 27.14 13.71 2.78
C GLN A 128 28.55 13.12 2.93
N ALA A 129 28.71 11.79 2.84
CA ALA A 129 29.99 11.12 2.94
C ALA A 129 30.95 11.56 1.82
N LEU A 130 30.43 11.71 0.60
CA LEU A 130 31.18 12.19 -0.56
C LEU A 130 31.29 13.72 -0.64
N ARG A 131 30.73 14.45 0.34
CA ARG A 131 30.73 15.92 0.41
C ARG A 131 30.21 16.58 -0.88
N LEU A 132 29.15 16.01 -1.46
CA LEU A 132 28.56 16.54 -2.69
C LEU A 132 27.83 17.87 -2.44
N THR A 133 27.59 18.62 -3.52
CA THR A 133 26.75 19.83 -3.48
C THR A 133 25.32 19.49 -3.04
N GLU A 134 24.58 20.49 -2.55
CA GLU A 134 23.19 20.30 -2.13
C GLU A 134 22.31 19.78 -3.27
N GLU A 135 22.47 20.30 -4.49
CA GLU A 135 21.72 19.83 -5.65
C GLU A 135 21.94 18.33 -5.92
N ASN A 136 23.20 17.88 -5.89
CA ASN A 136 23.52 16.47 -6.07
C ASN A 136 23.05 15.60 -4.89
N THR A 137 23.09 16.14 -3.67
CA THR A 137 22.58 15.44 -2.48
C THR A 137 21.05 15.28 -2.54
N LYS A 138 20.31 16.32 -2.92
CA LYS A 138 18.86 16.26 -3.16
C LYS A 138 18.52 15.24 -4.25
N LEU A 139 19.32 15.18 -5.32
CA LEU A 139 19.14 14.19 -6.37
C LEU A 139 19.39 12.76 -5.87
N LEU A 140 20.40 12.51 -5.03
CA LEU A 140 20.63 11.19 -4.43
C LEU A 140 19.54 10.81 -3.42
N VAL A 141 19.02 11.77 -2.65
CA VAL A 141 17.85 11.57 -1.78
C VAL A 141 16.65 11.10 -2.60
N ALA A 142 16.34 11.80 -3.69
CA ALA A 142 15.26 11.42 -4.60
C ALA A 142 15.50 10.06 -5.27
N ALA A 143 16.74 9.77 -5.68
CA ALA A 143 17.12 8.47 -6.23
C ALA A 143 16.94 7.33 -5.20
N GLY A 144 17.28 7.57 -3.94
CA GLY A 144 17.04 6.64 -2.84
C GLY A 144 15.55 6.44 -2.53
N ALA A 145 14.75 7.52 -2.53
CA ALA A 145 13.30 7.45 -2.39
C ALA A 145 12.67 6.61 -3.51
N ALA A 146 13.06 6.87 -4.77
CA ALA A 146 12.62 6.11 -5.94
C ALA A 146 12.98 4.63 -5.80
N GLY A 147 14.24 4.34 -5.45
CA GLY A 147 14.71 2.97 -5.21
C GLY A 147 13.93 2.25 -4.12
N GLY A 148 13.62 2.93 -3.03
CA GLY A 148 12.83 2.37 -1.93
C GLY A 148 11.41 1.98 -2.35
N ILE A 149 10.69 2.87 -3.04
CA ILE A 149 9.36 2.57 -3.60
C ILE A 149 9.47 1.44 -4.63
N ALA A 150 10.38 1.58 -5.59
CA ALA A 150 10.56 0.62 -6.67
C ALA A 150 10.79 -0.81 -6.17
N ALA A 151 11.72 -0.98 -5.23
CA ALA A 151 12.03 -2.26 -4.59
C ALA A 151 10.86 -2.83 -3.76
N THR A 152 10.01 -1.96 -3.20
CA THR A 152 8.90 -2.39 -2.33
C THR A 152 7.69 -2.89 -3.12
N PHE A 153 7.44 -2.30 -4.29
CA PHE A 153 6.25 -2.60 -5.13
C PHE A 153 6.57 -3.39 -6.39
N ASN A 154 7.85 -3.72 -6.62
CA ASN A 154 8.31 -4.20 -7.92
C ASN A 154 7.86 -3.25 -9.06
N ALA A 155 7.94 -1.94 -8.81
CA ALA A 155 7.35 -0.89 -9.66
C ALA A 155 8.36 0.24 -9.94
N PRO A 156 9.38 0.00 -10.78
CA PRO A 156 10.47 0.95 -11.01
C PRO A 156 10.01 2.28 -11.59
N ILE A 157 9.02 2.25 -12.49
CA ILE A 157 8.49 3.45 -13.13
C ILE A 157 7.74 4.31 -12.11
N ALA A 158 6.92 3.69 -11.25
CA ALA A 158 6.18 4.41 -10.21
C ALA A 158 7.12 5.11 -9.23
N GLY A 159 8.22 4.45 -8.81
CA GLY A 159 9.24 5.05 -7.95
C GLY A 159 9.90 6.28 -8.57
N VAL A 160 10.18 6.24 -9.89
CA VAL A 160 10.77 7.37 -10.62
C VAL A 160 9.83 8.58 -10.64
N PHE A 161 8.56 8.37 -11.04
CA PHE A 161 7.59 9.46 -11.09
C PHE A 161 7.30 10.03 -9.69
N PHE A 162 7.16 9.17 -8.68
CA PHE A 162 7.02 9.60 -7.30
C PHE A 162 8.15 10.53 -6.86
N ALA A 163 9.41 10.17 -7.13
CA ALA A 163 10.55 10.99 -6.75
C ALA A 163 10.63 12.31 -7.52
N LEU A 164 10.28 12.33 -8.81
CA LEU A 164 10.32 13.55 -9.63
C LEU A 164 9.18 14.51 -9.32
N GLU A 165 7.98 13.99 -9.10
CA GLU A 165 6.76 14.77 -8.90
C GLU A 165 6.59 15.19 -7.44
N VAL A 166 6.78 14.28 -6.49
CA VAL A 166 6.53 14.54 -5.07
C VAL A 166 7.75 15.11 -4.36
N ILE A 167 8.94 14.53 -4.57
CA ILE A 167 10.15 14.89 -3.82
C ILE A 167 10.88 16.07 -4.46
N LEU A 168 11.21 16.00 -5.75
CA LEU A 168 11.98 17.04 -6.43
C LEU A 168 11.13 18.17 -7.00
N ARG A 169 9.87 17.90 -7.35
CA ARG A 169 8.94 18.83 -8.02
C ARG A 169 9.54 19.51 -9.26
N ARG A 170 10.49 18.84 -9.92
CA ARG A 170 11.26 19.37 -11.06
C ARG A 170 11.62 18.24 -12.01
N PHE A 171 11.23 18.39 -13.27
CA PHE A 171 11.64 17.49 -14.34
C PHE A 171 12.86 18.07 -15.06
N ASN A 172 14.00 17.36 -14.95
CA ASN A 172 15.20 17.62 -15.72
C ASN A 172 15.73 16.27 -16.24
N THR A 173 16.09 16.19 -17.52
CA THR A 173 16.60 14.98 -18.18
C THR A 173 17.76 14.35 -17.43
N ARG A 174 18.66 15.17 -16.85
CA ARG A 174 19.76 14.66 -16.03
C ARG A 174 19.25 13.95 -14.78
N ASN A 175 18.31 14.56 -14.07
CA ASN A 175 17.72 14.00 -12.84
C ASN A 175 16.98 12.71 -13.15
N PHE A 176 16.23 12.69 -14.25
CA PHE A 176 15.50 11.50 -14.71
C PHE A 176 16.42 10.29 -14.86
N SER A 177 17.53 10.41 -15.59
CA SER A 177 18.46 9.29 -15.81
C SER A 177 19.06 8.71 -14.52
N VAL A 178 19.38 9.58 -13.55
CA VAL A 178 19.96 9.18 -12.26
C VAL A 178 18.96 8.44 -11.39
N VAL A 179 17.72 8.95 -11.32
CA VAL A 179 16.63 8.36 -10.54
C VAL A 179 16.19 7.03 -11.14
N VAL A 180 16.08 6.93 -12.47
CA VAL A 180 15.77 5.68 -13.20
C VAL A 180 16.81 4.61 -12.89
N LEU A 181 18.09 4.93 -12.98
CA LEU A 181 19.15 3.96 -12.72
C LEU A 181 19.09 3.41 -11.29
N ALA A 182 18.92 4.27 -10.29
CA ALA A 182 18.78 3.84 -8.90
C ALA A 182 17.53 2.97 -8.69
N SER A 183 16.40 3.37 -9.28
CA SER A 183 15.12 2.64 -9.23
C SER A 183 15.23 1.23 -9.83
N VAL A 184 15.84 1.09 -11.01
CA VAL A 184 16.05 -0.20 -11.68
C VAL A 184 16.99 -1.10 -10.87
N VAL A 185 18.10 -0.56 -10.37
CA VAL A 185 19.04 -1.33 -9.53
C VAL A 185 18.37 -1.79 -8.25
N ALA A 186 17.60 -0.94 -7.58
CA ALA A 186 16.87 -1.30 -6.37
C ALA A 186 15.83 -2.41 -6.63
N THR A 187 15.08 -2.29 -7.73
CA THR A 187 14.10 -3.31 -8.16
C THR A 187 14.78 -4.64 -8.44
N ALA A 188 15.83 -4.64 -9.27
CA ALA A 188 16.59 -5.84 -9.58
C ALA A 188 17.15 -6.52 -8.32
N THR A 189 17.65 -5.72 -7.37
CA THR A 189 18.14 -6.21 -6.07
C THR A 189 17.02 -6.89 -5.29
N ALA A 190 15.83 -6.28 -5.22
CA ALA A 190 14.69 -6.85 -4.51
C ALA A 190 14.17 -8.13 -5.16
N VAL A 191 14.03 -8.13 -6.49
CA VAL A 191 13.58 -9.29 -7.28
C VAL A 191 14.54 -10.48 -7.13
N LEU A 192 15.85 -10.23 -7.13
CA LEU A 192 16.85 -11.29 -6.93
C LEU A 192 16.74 -11.98 -5.55
N ILE A 193 16.20 -11.28 -4.54
CA ILE A 193 16.12 -11.81 -3.16
C ILE A 193 14.72 -12.33 -2.83
N ARG A 194 13.66 -11.61 -3.21
CA ARG A 194 12.26 -11.94 -2.87
C ARG A 194 11.46 -12.58 -4.01
N GLY A 195 12.02 -12.64 -5.22
CA GLY A 195 11.31 -13.14 -6.41
C GLY A 195 10.60 -12.03 -7.19
N ASP A 196 10.09 -12.39 -8.37
CA ASP A 196 9.43 -11.50 -9.33
C ASP A 196 7.91 -11.63 -9.26
N GLU A 197 7.33 -11.49 -8.07
CA GLU A 197 5.89 -11.52 -7.90
C GLU A 197 5.32 -10.09 -7.84
N PRO A 198 4.18 -9.81 -8.50
CA PRO A 198 3.48 -8.55 -8.34
C PRO A 198 3.03 -8.36 -6.90
N ALA A 199 3.17 -7.13 -6.38
CA ALA A 199 2.73 -6.83 -5.01
C ALA A 199 1.21 -6.94 -4.80
N ILE A 200 0.41 -6.87 -5.88
CA ILE A 200 -1.04 -7.09 -5.89
C ILE A 200 -1.37 -7.84 -7.19
N PRO A 201 -1.84 -9.09 -7.14
CA PRO A 201 -2.24 -9.83 -8.33
C PRO A 201 -3.59 -9.33 -8.84
N ILE A 202 -3.58 -8.64 -9.98
CA ILE A 202 -4.80 -8.06 -10.57
C ILE A 202 -5.35 -9.02 -11.64
N PRO A 203 -6.63 -9.43 -11.57
CA PRO A 203 -7.24 -10.25 -12.61
C PRO A 203 -7.30 -9.48 -13.94
N ALA A 204 -7.27 -10.21 -15.06
CA ALA A 204 -7.34 -9.59 -16.37
C ALA A 204 -8.68 -8.85 -16.55
N TYR A 205 -8.60 -7.54 -16.75
CA TYR A 205 -9.75 -6.67 -17.00
C TYR A 205 -9.70 -6.11 -18.42
N ARG A 206 -10.87 -5.99 -19.06
CA ARG A 206 -11.04 -5.37 -20.37
C ARG A 206 -12.20 -4.39 -20.30
N LEU A 207 -12.03 -3.25 -20.96
CA LEU A 207 -13.11 -2.31 -21.18
C LEU A 207 -14.08 -2.92 -22.21
N GLU A 208 -15.25 -3.37 -21.74
CA GLU A 208 -16.24 -4.01 -22.61
C GLU A 208 -17.05 -2.94 -23.35
N HIS A 209 -17.46 -1.86 -22.66
CA HIS A 209 -18.30 -0.80 -23.24
C HIS A 209 -17.82 0.61 -22.91
N ALA A 210 -17.86 1.52 -23.89
CA ALA A 210 -17.54 2.94 -23.68
C ALA A 210 -18.47 3.64 -22.66
N ALA A 211 -19.66 3.08 -22.42
CA ALA A 211 -20.60 3.54 -21.39
C ALA A 211 -20.07 3.36 -19.95
N GLU A 212 -18.98 2.61 -19.75
CA GLU A 212 -18.29 2.51 -18.45
C GLU A 212 -17.46 3.76 -18.13
N ILE A 213 -17.08 4.57 -19.14
CA ILE A 213 -16.23 5.76 -18.94
C ILE A 213 -16.91 6.80 -18.04
N PRO A 214 -18.20 7.17 -18.23
CA PRO A 214 -18.90 8.05 -17.29
C PRO A 214 -18.99 7.48 -15.87
N LEU A 215 -19.08 6.16 -15.71
CA LEU A 215 -19.08 5.52 -14.39
C LEU A 215 -17.72 5.68 -13.70
N TYR A 216 -16.61 5.56 -14.44
CA TYR A 216 -15.27 5.84 -13.89
C TYR A 216 -15.08 7.31 -13.51
N ALA A 217 -15.65 8.24 -14.27
CA ALA A 217 -15.66 9.65 -13.90
C ALA A 217 -16.43 9.89 -12.59
N MET A 218 -17.61 9.27 -12.44
CA MET A 218 -18.40 9.33 -11.20
C MET A 218 -17.65 8.68 -10.02
N LEU A 219 -17.00 7.54 -10.25
CA LEU A 219 -16.14 6.90 -9.26
C LEU A 219 -15.01 7.83 -8.81
N GLY A 220 -14.41 8.59 -9.73
CA GLY A 220 -13.43 9.62 -9.40
C GLY A 220 -13.95 10.67 -8.42
N VAL A 221 -15.22 11.11 -8.57
CA VAL A 221 -15.86 12.03 -7.62
C VAL A 221 -16.04 11.38 -6.24
N VAL A 222 -16.46 10.11 -6.20
CA VAL A 222 -16.60 9.37 -4.93
C VAL A 222 -15.25 9.21 -4.25
N CYS A 223 -14.21 8.81 -4.99
CA CYS A 223 -12.84 8.72 -4.49
C CYS A 223 -12.33 10.06 -3.94
N ALA A 224 -12.66 11.19 -4.60
CA ALA A 224 -12.30 12.52 -4.12
C ALA A 224 -12.97 12.85 -2.77
N LEU A 225 -14.25 12.51 -2.59
CA LEU A 225 -14.96 12.72 -1.32
C LEU A 225 -14.35 11.88 -0.19
N VAL A 226 -14.03 10.61 -0.47
CA VAL A 226 -13.36 9.71 0.49
C VAL A 226 -11.96 10.22 0.84
N ALA A 227 -11.20 10.72 -0.15
CA ALA A 227 -9.89 11.31 0.08
C ALA A 227 -9.97 12.56 0.98
N VAL A 228 -10.92 13.46 0.73
CA VAL A 228 -11.16 14.63 1.60
C VAL A 228 -11.51 14.18 3.03
N ALA A 229 -12.42 13.22 3.18
CA ALA A 229 -12.77 12.68 4.48
C ALA A 229 -11.56 12.07 5.21
N PHE A 230 -10.70 11.33 4.49
CA PHE A 230 -9.49 10.75 5.05
C PHE A 230 -8.49 11.80 5.50
N ILE A 231 -8.22 12.81 4.67
CA ILE A 231 -7.31 13.92 5.00
C ILE A 231 -7.79 14.66 6.26
N HIS A 232 -9.07 15.03 6.31
CA HIS A 232 -9.62 15.75 7.46
C HIS A 232 -9.60 14.91 8.73
N THR A 233 -9.96 13.63 8.65
CA THR A 233 -10.00 12.75 9.83
C THR A 233 -8.59 12.46 10.36
N LEU A 234 -7.62 12.29 9.46
CA LEU A 234 -6.22 12.08 9.82
C LEU A 234 -5.66 13.30 10.57
N TYR A 235 -5.78 14.51 10.01
CA TYR A 235 -5.29 15.71 10.68
C TYR A 235 -6.06 16.02 11.96
N TRP A 236 -7.38 15.81 11.96
CA TRP A 236 -8.17 15.95 13.17
C TRP A 236 -7.68 14.99 14.27
N ALA A 237 -7.37 13.74 13.93
CA ALA A 237 -6.84 12.78 14.89
C ALA A 237 -5.44 13.20 15.40
N GLU A 238 -4.53 13.61 14.51
CA GLU A 238 -3.21 14.14 14.89
C GLU A 238 -3.32 15.30 15.89
N ASP A 239 -4.20 16.27 15.63
CA ASP A 239 -4.43 17.42 16.51
C ASP A 239 -5.02 16.98 17.87
N ARG A 240 -6.05 16.12 17.87
CA ARG A 240 -6.67 15.66 19.13
C ARG A 240 -5.71 14.86 19.99
N PHE A 241 -4.89 13.99 19.39
CA PHE A 241 -3.86 13.24 20.11
C PHE A 241 -2.71 14.13 20.60
N ALA A 242 -2.42 15.24 19.91
CA ALA A 242 -1.43 16.21 20.37
C ALA A 242 -1.95 17.08 21.54
N GLU A 243 -3.24 17.38 21.59
CA GLU A 243 -3.87 18.22 22.62
C GLU A 243 -4.18 17.47 23.92
N LEU A 244 -4.21 16.15 23.91
CA LEU A 244 -4.52 15.34 25.09
C LEU A 244 -3.43 15.51 26.18
N PRO A 245 -3.79 16.02 27.39
CA PRO A 245 -2.80 16.25 28.44
C PRO A 245 -2.34 14.96 29.13
N TYR A 246 -3.13 13.89 29.02
CA TYR A 246 -2.85 12.58 29.60
C TYR A 246 -3.36 11.46 28.67
N PRO A 247 -2.64 10.32 28.54
CA PRO A 247 -1.35 10.00 29.14
C PRO A 247 -0.18 10.77 28.48
N PRO A 248 1.03 10.78 29.08
CA PRO A 248 2.21 11.40 28.48
C PRO A 248 2.46 10.88 27.05
N GLN A 249 3.05 11.71 26.19
CA GLN A 249 3.14 11.43 24.75
C GLN A 249 3.90 10.14 24.38
N ILE A 250 4.74 9.62 25.29
CA ILE A 250 5.40 8.31 25.17
C ILE A 250 4.44 7.12 25.24
N TRP A 251 3.32 7.27 25.93
CA TRP A 251 2.31 6.23 26.11
C TRP A 251 1.11 6.41 25.19
N MET A 252 1.03 7.54 24.47
CA MET A 252 -0.06 7.80 23.53
C MET A 252 -0.23 6.72 22.44
N PRO A 253 0.85 6.13 21.89
CA PRO A 253 0.70 5.03 20.94
C PRO A 253 -0.07 3.83 21.49
N ILE A 254 -0.01 3.56 22.80
CA ILE A 254 -0.78 2.46 23.43
C ILE A 254 -2.28 2.75 23.34
N VAL A 255 -2.69 3.99 23.57
CA VAL A 255 -4.08 4.43 23.41
C VAL A 255 -4.54 4.23 21.96
N GLY A 256 -3.66 4.55 21.01
CA GLY A 256 -3.88 4.24 19.60
C GLY A 256 -4.03 2.75 19.32
N GLY A 257 -3.13 1.92 19.87
CA GLY A 257 -3.17 0.47 19.74
C GLY A 257 -4.46 -0.14 20.30
N LEU A 258 -4.95 0.37 21.44
CA LEU A 258 -6.25 -0.01 22.00
C LEU A 258 -7.40 0.40 21.06
N GLY A 259 -7.37 1.62 20.51
CA GLY A 259 -8.37 2.09 19.56
C GLY A 259 -8.41 1.24 18.28
N VAL A 260 -7.25 0.98 17.68
CA VAL A 260 -7.13 0.14 16.48
C VAL A 260 -7.55 -1.29 16.77
N GLY A 261 -7.12 -1.87 17.89
CA GLY A 261 -7.51 -3.21 18.26
C GLY A 261 -9.00 -3.35 18.60
N ALA A 262 -9.65 -2.30 19.14
CA ALA A 262 -11.10 -2.26 19.30
C ALA A 262 -11.83 -2.26 17.95
N LEU A 263 -11.34 -1.51 16.95
CA LEU A 263 -11.88 -1.56 15.59
C LEU A 263 -11.69 -2.94 14.94
N ALA A 264 -10.57 -3.62 15.24
CA ALA A 264 -10.31 -4.97 14.75
C ALA A 264 -11.27 -6.04 15.33
N LEU A 265 -11.94 -5.76 16.45
CA LEU A 265 -13.00 -6.64 16.96
C LEU A 265 -14.28 -6.56 16.12
N ILE A 266 -14.47 -5.47 15.37
CA ILE A 266 -15.55 -5.34 14.40
C ILE A 266 -15.18 -6.10 13.12
N ASP A 267 -14.00 -5.79 12.57
CA ASP A 267 -13.47 -6.50 11.41
C ASP A 267 -11.92 -6.52 11.45
N PRO A 268 -11.28 -7.71 11.53
CA PRO A 268 -9.82 -7.82 11.62
C PRO A 268 -9.09 -7.39 10.34
N ALA A 269 -9.78 -7.31 9.18
CA ALA A 269 -9.19 -6.88 7.91
C ALA A 269 -8.66 -5.43 7.94
N VAL A 270 -9.02 -4.67 8.98
CA VAL A 270 -8.52 -3.31 9.20
C VAL A 270 -7.05 -3.28 9.66
N LEU A 271 -6.56 -4.36 10.26
CA LEU A 271 -5.21 -4.45 10.81
C LEU A 271 -4.14 -4.46 9.71
N GLY A 272 -2.94 -4.00 10.09
CA GLY A 272 -1.75 -4.04 9.25
C GLY A 272 -1.97 -3.42 7.87
N LEU A 273 -1.37 -4.07 6.86
CA LEU A 273 -1.38 -3.61 5.47
C LEU A 273 -2.75 -3.78 4.80
N GLY A 274 -3.56 -4.75 5.21
CA GLY A 274 -4.87 -5.07 4.61
C GLY A 274 -4.78 -5.75 3.23
N GLU A 275 -3.72 -6.51 2.96
CA GLU A 275 -3.47 -7.16 1.67
C GLU A 275 -4.56 -8.19 1.33
N GLU A 276 -4.87 -9.10 2.27
CA GLU A 276 -5.93 -10.12 2.07
C GLU A 276 -7.30 -9.52 1.74
N ALA A 277 -7.64 -8.40 2.38
CA ALA A 277 -8.90 -7.72 2.13
C ALA A 277 -8.94 -7.12 0.72
N VAL A 278 -7.84 -6.51 0.27
CA VAL A 278 -7.73 -5.98 -1.10
C VAL A 278 -7.81 -7.11 -2.11
N ASP A 279 -7.13 -8.23 -1.87
CA ASP A 279 -7.12 -9.36 -2.79
C ASP A 279 -8.52 -9.99 -2.92
N THR A 280 -9.20 -10.26 -1.81
CA THR A 280 -10.59 -10.79 -1.82
C THR A 280 -11.58 -9.80 -2.44
N ALA A 281 -11.39 -8.50 -2.25
CA ALA A 281 -12.21 -7.48 -2.88
C ALA A 281 -12.01 -7.42 -4.40
N LEU A 282 -10.76 -7.52 -4.88
CA LEU A 282 -10.44 -7.55 -6.31
C LEU A 282 -10.93 -8.82 -7.00
N GLN A 283 -11.03 -9.94 -6.26
CA GLN A 283 -11.61 -11.19 -6.73
C GLN A 283 -13.15 -11.19 -6.74
N GLY A 284 -13.79 -10.16 -6.17
CA GLY A 284 -15.24 -10.04 -6.09
C GLY A 284 -15.89 -10.92 -5.02
N GLU A 285 -15.10 -11.42 -4.06
CA GLU A 285 -15.57 -12.32 -2.99
C GLU A 285 -16.11 -11.55 -1.78
N THR A 286 -15.78 -10.27 -1.66
CA THR A 286 -16.22 -9.42 -0.55
C THR A 286 -17.59 -8.79 -0.82
N ALA A 287 -18.49 -8.87 0.16
CA ALA A 287 -19.79 -8.22 0.06
C ALA A 287 -19.66 -6.68 0.03
N VAL A 288 -20.48 -6.00 -0.77
CA VAL A 288 -20.51 -4.52 -0.89
C VAL A 288 -20.70 -3.82 0.46
N GLN A 289 -21.50 -4.43 1.35
CA GLN A 289 -21.72 -3.91 2.70
C GLN A 289 -20.43 -3.95 3.54
N THR A 290 -19.68 -5.06 3.46
CA THR A 290 -18.38 -5.21 4.12
C THR A 290 -17.36 -4.22 3.56
N MET A 291 -17.28 -4.04 2.23
CA MET A 291 -16.40 -3.04 1.63
C MET A 291 -16.71 -1.63 2.14
N SER A 292 -18.00 -1.26 2.22
CA SER A 292 -18.45 0.04 2.72
C SER A 292 -18.06 0.25 4.19
N LEU A 293 -18.21 -0.79 5.01
CA LEU A 293 -17.77 -0.79 6.41
C LEU A 293 -16.25 -0.64 6.52
N LEU A 294 -15.49 -1.38 5.71
CA LEU A 294 -14.03 -1.35 5.71
C LEU A 294 -13.45 0.00 5.30
N VAL A 295 -14.13 0.77 4.44
CA VAL A 295 -13.75 2.17 4.16
C VAL A 295 -13.73 3.00 5.44
N ILE A 296 -14.79 2.91 6.24
CA ILE A 296 -14.92 3.68 7.48
C ILE A 296 -13.90 3.20 8.52
N LEU A 297 -13.81 1.87 8.70
CA LEU A 297 -12.90 1.27 9.68
C LEU A 297 -11.43 1.56 9.36
N LYS A 298 -11.00 1.41 8.10
CA LYS A 298 -9.60 1.63 7.71
C LYS A 298 -9.22 3.10 7.85
N LEU A 299 -10.10 4.01 7.44
CA LEU A 299 -9.92 5.45 7.63
C LEU A 299 -9.72 5.80 9.11
N ALA A 300 -10.57 5.30 10.00
CA ALA A 300 -10.45 5.51 11.43
C ALA A 300 -9.19 4.87 12.01
N ALA A 301 -8.91 3.61 11.66
CA ALA A 301 -7.77 2.87 12.18
C ALA A 301 -6.44 3.52 11.78
N THR A 302 -6.27 3.94 10.52
CA THR A 302 -5.07 4.64 10.08
C THR A 302 -4.91 6.00 10.76
N SER A 303 -6.01 6.75 10.89
CA SER A 303 -5.99 8.06 11.57
C SER A 303 -5.59 7.93 13.04
N ILE A 304 -6.12 6.92 13.75
CA ILE A 304 -5.77 6.62 15.14
C ILE A 304 -4.32 6.13 15.25
N THR A 305 -3.89 5.23 14.37
CA THR A 305 -2.53 4.68 14.37
C THR A 305 -1.49 5.80 14.22
N ILE A 306 -1.65 6.68 13.24
CA ILE A 306 -0.71 7.77 13.02
C ILE A 306 -0.86 8.86 14.09
N GLY A 307 -2.10 9.30 14.37
CA GLY A 307 -2.36 10.41 15.28
C GLY A 307 -1.82 10.15 16.69
N SER A 308 -1.99 8.94 17.18
CA SER A 308 -1.46 8.52 18.49
C SER A 308 0.06 8.44 18.59
N GLY A 309 0.79 8.51 17.47
CA GLY A 309 2.26 8.47 17.44
C GLY A 309 2.87 7.20 16.83
N GLY A 310 2.06 6.36 16.18
CA GLY A 310 2.56 5.26 15.36
C GLY A 310 3.45 5.74 14.20
N SER A 311 4.20 4.81 13.62
CA SER A 311 5.08 5.08 12.48
C SER A 311 4.66 4.25 11.27
N GLY A 312 4.43 4.90 10.13
CA GLY A 312 4.05 4.22 8.90
C GLY A 312 3.51 5.20 7.87
N GLY A 313 3.32 4.76 6.63
CA GLY A 313 2.82 5.60 5.54
C GLY A 313 1.31 5.52 5.37
N VAL A 314 0.72 6.56 4.78
CA VAL A 314 -0.72 6.58 4.42
C VAL A 314 -1.02 6.07 3.00
N PHE A 315 0.02 5.75 2.22
CA PHE A 315 -0.14 5.33 0.83
C PHE A 315 -0.90 4.00 0.71
N ARG A 316 -0.51 2.95 1.45
CA ARG A 316 -1.24 1.67 1.41
C ARG A 316 -2.68 1.76 1.91
N PRO A 317 -2.98 2.43 3.03
CA PRO A 317 -4.38 2.71 3.40
C PRO A 317 -5.15 3.41 2.28
N SER A 318 -4.54 4.35 1.56
CA SER A 318 -5.19 5.02 0.43
C SER A 318 -5.51 4.06 -0.72
N LEU A 319 -4.61 3.12 -1.05
CA LEU A 319 -4.87 2.06 -2.03
C LEU A 319 -6.00 1.13 -1.57
N PHE A 320 -5.99 0.74 -0.30
CA PHE A 320 -7.04 -0.07 0.31
C PHE A 320 -8.40 0.62 0.19
N LEU A 321 -8.50 1.90 0.57
CA LEU A 321 -9.73 2.68 0.44
C LEU A 321 -10.19 2.75 -1.02
N GLY A 322 -9.27 2.95 -1.96
CA GLY A 322 -9.56 2.93 -3.40
C GLY A 322 -10.14 1.59 -3.87
N ALA A 323 -9.56 0.46 -3.44
CA ALA A 323 -10.06 -0.88 -3.78
C ALA A 323 -11.47 -1.12 -3.23
N MET A 324 -11.72 -0.75 -1.97
CA MET A 324 -13.04 -0.93 -1.33
C MET A 324 -14.12 -0.02 -1.93
N VAL A 325 -13.77 1.19 -2.37
CA VAL A 325 -14.71 2.11 -3.04
C VAL A 325 -14.97 1.69 -4.49
N GLY A 326 -13.96 1.13 -5.17
CA GLY A 326 -14.06 0.66 -6.54
C GLY A 326 -14.88 -0.62 -6.71
N GLY A 327 -14.74 -1.58 -5.78
CA GLY A 327 -15.41 -2.89 -5.82
C GLY A 327 -16.93 -2.84 -6.08
N PRO A 328 -17.71 -2.02 -5.35
CA PRO A 328 -19.16 -1.89 -5.59
C PRO A 328 -19.52 -1.35 -6.97
N SER A 329 -18.68 -0.45 -7.51
CA SER A 329 -18.89 0.15 -8.84
C SER A 329 -18.64 -0.86 -9.96
N ALA A 330 -17.71 -1.80 -9.76
CA ALA A 330 -17.50 -2.93 -10.67
C ALA A 330 -18.68 -3.92 -10.66
N ALA A 331 -19.29 -4.19 -9.50
CA ALA A 331 -20.51 -5.00 -9.43
C ALA A 331 -21.71 -4.36 -10.16
N ALA A 332 -21.79 -3.02 -10.12
CA ALA A 332 -22.81 -2.25 -10.81
C ALA A 332 -22.62 -2.24 -12.34
N SER A 333 -21.37 -2.16 -12.84
CA SER A 333 -21.10 -2.19 -14.28
C SER A 333 -21.41 -3.56 -14.90
N ILE A 334 -21.14 -4.66 -14.21
CA ILE A 334 -21.53 -6.03 -14.63
C ILE A 334 -23.06 -6.13 -14.75
N SER A 335 -23.79 -5.63 -13.77
CA SER A 335 -25.25 -5.62 -13.76
C SER A 335 -25.84 -4.77 -14.90
N CYS A 336 -25.21 -3.63 -15.20
CA CYS A 336 -25.60 -2.76 -16.30
C CYS A 336 -25.30 -3.40 -17.67
N SER A 337 -24.13 -4.02 -17.83
CA SER A 337 -23.72 -4.74 -19.05
C SER A 337 -24.68 -5.89 -19.38
N ALA A 338 -25.13 -6.65 -18.37
CA ALA A 338 -26.17 -7.66 -18.52
C ALA A 338 -27.54 -7.09 -18.95
N ALA A 339 -27.91 -5.89 -18.48
CA ALA A 339 -29.15 -5.24 -18.89
C ALA A 339 -29.10 -4.72 -20.34
N THR A 340 -27.93 -4.30 -20.83
CA THR A 340 -27.73 -3.85 -22.22
C THR A 340 -27.64 -5.01 -23.21
N SER A 341 -27.03 -6.14 -22.86
CA SER A 341 -26.94 -7.32 -23.74
C SER A 341 -28.31 -7.93 -24.04
N VAL A 342 -29.25 -7.85 -23.08
CA VAL A 342 -30.66 -8.25 -23.26
C VAL A 342 -31.40 -7.32 -24.22
N ARG A 343 -31.04 -6.03 -24.31
CA ARG A 343 -31.64 -5.08 -25.26
C ARG A 343 -31.13 -5.21 -26.69
N SER A 344 -29.94 -5.78 -26.89
CA SER A 344 -29.35 -5.97 -28.23
C SER A 344 -29.69 -7.31 -28.89
N ALA A 345 -30.51 -8.17 -28.28
CA ALA A 345 -30.98 -9.38 -28.94
C ALA A 345 -31.90 -9.00 -30.13
N PRO A 346 -31.51 -9.31 -31.39
CA PRO A 346 -32.37 -9.01 -32.52
C PRO A 346 -33.66 -9.81 -32.41
N MET A 347 -34.81 -9.13 -32.45
CA MET A 347 -36.12 -9.76 -32.66
C MET A 347 -36.01 -10.67 -33.89
N ARG A 348 -35.97 -11.99 -33.67
CA ARG A 348 -36.10 -12.97 -34.76
C ARG A 348 -37.47 -12.74 -35.40
N PRO A 349 -37.56 -12.44 -36.71
CA PRO A 349 -38.86 -12.43 -37.36
C PRO A 349 -39.39 -13.86 -37.38
N SER A 350 -40.63 -14.01 -36.91
CA SER A 350 -41.42 -15.23 -37.04
C SER A 350 -41.54 -15.62 -38.51
N ALA A 351 -40.74 -16.59 -38.96
CA ALA A 351 -40.82 -17.15 -40.31
C ALA A 351 -41.58 -18.49 -40.26
N TRP A 352 -42.70 -18.49 -40.99
CA TRP A 352 -43.61 -19.58 -41.31
C TRP A 352 -42.94 -20.83 -41.93
N PRO A 353 -43.61 -22.00 -41.92
CA PRO A 353 -43.02 -23.29 -42.28
C PRO A 353 -42.89 -23.43 -43.80
N ARG A 354 -41.76 -23.99 -44.27
CA ARG A 354 -41.66 -24.52 -45.64
C ARG A 354 -41.12 -25.95 -45.64
N CYS A 355 -41.92 -26.81 -46.26
CA CYS A 355 -41.67 -28.21 -46.59
C CYS A 355 -40.64 -28.41 -47.72
N SER A 356 -40.05 -29.60 -47.70
CA SER A 356 -39.50 -30.42 -48.81
C SER A 356 -38.07 -30.15 -49.31
N ARG A 357 -37.16 -31.11 -49.09
CA ARG A 357 -36.88 -32.25 -49.99
C ARG A 357 -35.92 -33.24 -49.32
N ALA A 358 -36.02 -34.50 -49.72
CA ALA A 358 -35.44 -35.65 -49.06
C ALA A 358 -34.18 -36.22 -49.78
N ARG A 359 -33.34 -36.88 -48.95
CA ARG A 359 -32.36 -37.98 -49.24
C ARG A 359 -31.00 -37.68 -49.93
N PRO A 360 -29.97 -38.56 -49.75
CA PRO A 360 -29.69 -39.53 -48.66
C PRO A 360 -28.22 -39.65 -48.15
N ALA A 361 -28.13 -40.40 -47.03
CA ALA A 361 -27.04 -40.96 -46.22
C ALA A 361 -25.67 -41.40 -46.82
N ARG A 362 -24.61 -41.27 -45.99
CA ARG A 362 -23.67 -42.30 -45.43
C ARG A 362 -22.28 -41.67 -45.10
N PRO A 363 -21.34 -42.33 -44.38
CA PRO A 363 -21.39 -42.82 -42.99
C PRO A 363 -20.18 -42.35 -42.13
N SER A 364 -20.24 -42.53 -40.81
CA SER A 364 -19.16 -42.30 -39.81
C SER A 364 -18.02 -43.33 -39.86
N PRO A 365 -16.82 -43.01 -39.30
CA PRO A 365 -16.20 -43.88 -38.27
C PRO A 365 -15.45 -43.05 -37.16
N PRO A 366 -14.70 -43.62 -36.17
CA PRO A 366 -14.97 -43.41 -34.74
C PRO A 366 -13.78 -42.83 -33.91
N CYS A 367 -14.02 -42.68 -32.60
CA CYS A 367 -13.10 -42.28 -31.52
C CYS A 367 -11.73 -42.99 -31.48
N SER A 368 -10.69 -42.27 -31.00
CA SER A 368 -9.74 -42.80 -30.01
C SER A 368 -8.80 -41.73 -29.40
N SER A 369 -8.80 -41.68 -28.06
CA SER A 369 -7.67 -41.50 -27.12
C SER A 369 -6.72 -40.30 -27.23
N CYS A 370 -6.62 -39.52 -26.15
CA CYS A 370 -5.34 -38.97 -25.70
C CYS A 370 -5.27 -38.97 -24.17
N SER A 371 -4.47 -39.89 -23.63
CA SER A 371 -3.99 -39.90 -22.25
C SER A 371 -2.46 -39.97 -22.30
N ARG A 372 -1.80 -38.89 -21.93
CA ARG A 372 -0.66 -38.81 -20.99
C ARG A 372 -0.20 -37.38 -20.87
#